data_AF-R7M973-F1
#
_entry.id   AF-R7M973-F1
#
_cell.length_a   1.000
_cell.length_b   1.000
_cell.length_c   1.000
_cell.angle_alpha   90.00
_cell.angle_beta   90.00
_cell.angle_gamma   90.00
#
_symmetry.space_group_name_H-M   'P 1'
#
loop_
_entity.id
_entity.type
_entity.pdbx_description
1 polymer ?
#
loop_
_entity_poly.entity_id
_entity_poly.type
_entity_poly.pdbx_seq_one_letter_code
_entity_poly.pdbx_strand_id
1 'polypeptide(L)'
;MGTYNLPRNVKGENRILFIFTTKSLIYSVVAAGIGLPFYFILKMFNLTMVGIIIVALFSLIGFGIGTLKVPEIAKFEFSKKTGGEAVDDVIKRAILFKTKGKKIYVYKEGKNDE
;
A
#
# COMPACT_ATOMS: atom_id res chain seq x y z
N MET A 1 11.91 -9.84 37.71
CA MET A 1 12.24 -10.12 36.30
C MET A 1 11.49 -9.10 35.47
N GLY A 2 12.18 -8.09 34.93
CA GLY A 2 11.55 -7.04 34.14
C GLY A 2 11.04 -7.60 32.82
N THR A 3 9.81 -7.26 32.44
CA THR A 3 9.24 -7.60 31.15
C THR A 3 9.99 -6.84 30.06
N TYR A 4 10.88 -7.51 29.34
CA TYR A 4 11.53 -6.93 28.16
C TYR A 4 10.54 -6.93 27.00
N ASN A 5 10.34 -5.76 26.39
CA ASN A 5 9.57 -5.67 25.16
C ASN A 5 10.33 -6.42 24.06
N LEU A 6 9.67 -7.42 23.46
CA LEU A 6 10.13 -8.01 22.20
C LEU A 6 10.36 -6.86 21.19
N PRO A 7 11.47 -6.84 20.44
CA PRO A 7 11.72 -5.82 19.44
C PRO A 7 10.61 -5.86 18.40
N ARG A 8 9.66 -4.94 18.58
CA ARG A 8 8.48 -4.73 17.74
C ARG A 8 8.60 -3.32 17.21
N ASN A 9 8.29 -3.15 15.93
CA ASN A 9 8.17 -1.82 15.35
C ASN A 9 6.91 -1.12 15.92
N VAL A 10 7.08 -0.37 17.01
CA VAL A 10 6.04 0.43 17.70
C VAL A 10 5.70 1.74 16.97
N LYS A 11 6.30 1.98 15.79
CA LYS A 11 6.18 3.22 15.03
C LYS A 11 4.76 3.37 14.49
N GLY A 12 3.94 4.12 15.22
CA GLY A 12 2.54 4.41 14.85
C GLY A 12 1.51 4.15 15.95
N GLU A 13 1.88 3.47 17.05
CA GLU A 13 0.93 3.02 18.08
C GLU A 13 0.18 4.16 18.81
N ASN A 14 0.68 5.41 18.77
CA ASN A 14 0.04 6.57 19.42
C ASN A 14 -0.72 7.51 18.46
N ARG A 15 -0.83 7.21 17.16
CA ARG A 15 -1.49 8.10 16.19
C ARG A 15 -2.81 7.51 15.70
N ILE A 16 -3.92 8.09 16.14
CA ILE A 16 -5.28 7.79 15.63
C ILE A 16 -5.36 7.99 14.10
N LEU A 17 -4.53 8.89 13.55
CA LEU A 17 -4.43 9.21 12.13
C LEU A 17 -3.47 8.30 11.34
N PHE A 18 -3.04 7.14 11.86
CA PHE A 18 -2.15 6.24 11.10
C PHE A 18 -2.77 5.79 9.76
N ILE A 19 -4.11 5.72 9.71
CA ILE A 19 -4.88 5.44 8.49
C ILE A 19 -4.64 6.54 7.42
N PHE A 20 -4.47 7.81 7.83
CA PHE A 20 -4.13 8.94 6.94
C PHE A 20 -2.65 9.33 7.04
N THR A 21 -1.76 8.36 6.80
CA THR A 21 -0.33 8.67 6.61
C THR A 21 -0.13 9.42 5.28
N THR A 22 0.88 10.30 5.18
CA THR A 22 1.20 11.03 3.94
C THR A 22 1.31 10.10 2.72
N LYS A 23 1.83 8.89 2.93
CA LYS A 23 1.89 7.83 1.92
C LYS A 23 0.51 7.42 1.42
N SER A 24 -0.41 7.05 2.31
CA SER A 24 -1.77 6.64 1.91
C SER A 24 -2.52 7.77 1.22
N LEU A 25 -2.33 9.00 1.67
CA LEU A 25 -2.91 10.18 1.02
C LEU A 25 -2.39 10.36 -0.42
N ILE A 26 -1.09 10.20 -0.66
CA ILE A 26 -0.52 10.26 -2.01
C ILE A 26 -1.10 9.16 -2.91
N TYR A 27 -1.17 7.91 -2.44
CA TYR A 27 -1.74 6.81 -3.22
C TYR A 27 -3.24 7.01 -3.52
N SER A 28 -4.01 7.54 -2.57
CA SER A 28 -5.41 7.90 -2.79
C SER A 28 -5.57 9.00 -3.84
N VAL A 29 -4.73 10.04 -3.80
CA VAL A 29 -4.79 11.15 -4.78
C VAL A 29 -4.40 10.67 -6.18
N VAL A 30 -3.36 9.84 -6.29
CA VAL A 30 -2.94 9.25 -7.58
C VAL A 30 -4.05 8.35 -8.14
N ALA A 31 -4.65 7.50 -7.31
CA ALA A 31 -5.75 6.63 -7.73
C ALA A 31 -7.02 7.42 -8.12
N ALA A 32 -7.35 8.49 -7.38
CA ALA A 32 -8.42 9.41 -7.75
C ALA A 32 -8.14 10.10 -9.11
N GLY A 33 -6.88 10.46 -9.36
CA GLY A 33 -6.44 10.99 -10.65
C GLY A 33 -6.67 10.03 -11.82
N ILE A 34 -6.53 8.71 -11.59
CA ILE A 34 -6.84 7.67 -12.58
C ILE A 34 -8.37 7.51 -12.75
N GLY A 35 -9.16 7.75 -11.71
CA GLY A 35 -10.63 7.74 -11.77
C GLY A 35 -11.23 8.94 -12.53
N LEU A 36 -10.54 10.08 -12.58
CA LEU A 36 -11.00 11.30 -13.23
C LEU A 36 -11.32 11.15 -14.73
N PRO A 37 -10.48 10.49 -15.55
CA PRO A 37 -10.81 10.14 -16.93
C PRO A 37 -12.15 9.39 -17.06
N PHE A 38 -12.43 8.43 -16.19
CA PHE A 38 -13.70 7.69 -16.19
C PHE A 38 -14.89 8.60 -15.84
N TYR A 39 -14.69 9.54 -14.90
CA TYR A 39 -15.70 10.55 -14.59
C TYR A 39 -16.01 11.45 -15.80
N PHE A 40 -14.99 11.93 -16.53
CA PHE A 40 -15.21 12.76 -17.72
C PHE A 40 -16.00 12.02 -18.81
N ILE A 41 -15.73 10.73 -19.01
CA ILE A 41 -16.46 9.91 -19.97
C ILE A 41 -17.93 9.77 -19.54
N LEU A 42 -18.20 9.43 -18.28
CA LEU A 42 -19.57 9.25 -17.77
C LEU A 42 -20.36 10.57 -17.70
N LYS A 43 -19.66 11.69 -17.51
CA LYS A 43 -20.24 13.03 -17.57
C LYS A 43 -20.81 13.34 -18.95
N MET A 44 -20.17 12.87 -20.04
CA MET A 44 -20.71 13.04 -21.40
C MET A 44 -22.05 12.33 -21.60
N PHE A 45 -22.33 11.28 -20.82
CA PHE A 45 -23.60 10.55 -20.82
C PHE A 45 -24.59 11.03 -19.74
N ASN A 46 -24.37 12.20 -19.11
CA ASN A 46 -25.15 12.73 -17.99
C ASN A 46 -25.20 11.85 -16.72
N LEU A 47 -24.32 10.85 -16.60
CA LEU A 47 -24.23 9.94 -15.44
C LEU A 47 -23.23 10.47 -14.39
N THR A 48 -23.42 11.73 -13.97
CA THR A 48 -22.48 12.45 -13.08
C THR A 48 -22.35 11.76 -11.72
N MET A 49 -23.46 11.28 -11.14
CA MET A 49 -23.46 10.61 -9.83
C MET A 49 -22.71 9.28 -9.84
N VAL A 50 -22.87 8.49 -10.91
CA VAL A 50 -22.15 7.21 -11.10
C VAL A 50 -20.66 7.46 -11.26
N GLY A 51 -20.28 8.50 -12.01
CA GLY A 51 -18.87 8.88 -12.16
C GLY A 51 -18.21 9.26 -10.83
N ILE A 52 -18.91 9.98 -9.95
CA ILE A 52 -18.38 10.34 -8.62
C ILE A 52 -18.18 9.09 -7.76
N ILE A 53 -19.13 8.16 -7.78
CA ILE A 53 -19.03 6.88 -7.05
C ILE A 53 -17.80 6.10 -7.50
N ILE A 54 -17.52 6.08 -8.82
CA ILE A 54 -16.34 5.40 -9.37
C ILE A 54 -15.04 6.07 -8.90
N VAL A 55 -14.96 7.40 -8.91
CA VAL A 55 -13.78 8.12 -8.41
C VAL A 55 -13.56 7.84 -6.92
N ALA A 56 -14.63 7.81 -6.12
CA ALA A 56 -14.57 7.46 -4.70
C ALA A 56 -14.13 6.01 -4.47
N LEU A 57 -14.56 5.08 -5.33
CA LEU A 57 -14.14 3.68 -5.25
C LEU A 57 -12.64 3.53 -5.57
N PHE A 58 -12.16 4.19 -6.62
CA PHE A 58 -10.74 4.18 -6.97
C PHE A 58 -9.87 4.83 -5.87
N SER A 59 -10.33 5.93 -5.27
CA SER A 59 -9.59 6.57 -4.16
C SER A 59 -9.54 5.70 -2.91
N LEU A 60 -10.60 4.94 -2.59
CA LEU A 60 -10.63 3.94 -1.52
C LEU A 60 -9.68 2.77 -1.79
N ILE A 61 -9.60 2.30 -3.04
CA ILE A 61 -8.64 1.25 -3.40
C ILE A 61 -7.20 1.76 -3.26
N GLY A 62 -6.91 2.97 -3.74
CA GLY A 62 -5.61 3.62 -3.56
C GLY A 62 -5.25 3.81 -2.09
N PHE A 63 -6.24 4.14 -1.26
CA PHE A 63 -6.07 4.22 0.19
C PHE A 63 -5.72 2.87 0.80
N GLY A 64 -6.41 1.80 0.38
CA GLY A 64 -6.15 0.44 0.83
C GLY A 64 -4.71 -0.01 0.51
N ILE A 65 -4.19 0.33 -0.67
CA ILE A 65 -2.82 -0.01 -1.07
C ILE A 65 -1.78 0.67 -0.15
N GLY A 66 -1.98 1.95 0.17
CA GLY A 66 -1.05 2.71 1.01
C GLY A 66 -1.19 2.50 2.52
N THR A 67 -2.25 1.83 2.99
CA THR A 67 -2.52 1.59 4.43
C THR A 67 -2.45 0.13 4.83
N LEU A 68 -2.87 -0.79 3.97
CA LEU A 68 -2.96 -2.19 4.30
C LEU A 68 -1.60 -2.87 4.16
N LYS A 69 -1.32 -3.77 5.11
CA LYS A 69 -0.23 -4.74 4.99
C LYS A 69 -0.74 -5.92 4.17
N VAL A 70 0.17 -6.61 3.46
CA VAL A 70 -0.20 -7.82 2.73
C VAL A 70 -0.71 -8.84 3.75
N PRO A 71 -2.00 -9.22 3.70
CA PRO A 71 -2.52 -10.24 4.58
C PRO A 71 -1.85 -11.57 4.21
N GLU A 72 -1.53 -12.41 5.19
CA GLU A 72 -0.99 -13.74 4.94
C GLU A 72 -2.14 -14.66 4.50
N ILE A 73 -2.30 -14.83 3.19
CA ILE A 73 -3.33 -15.69 2.61
C ILE A 73 -2.67 -17.03 2.27
N ALA A 74 -3.00 -18.08 3.02
CA ALA A 74 -2.39 -19.41 2.90
C ALA A 74 -2.47 -20.04 1.49
N LYS A 75 -3.40 -19.58 0.64
CA LYS A 75 -3.57 -20.05 -0.75
C LYS A 75 -2.64 -19.37 -1.76
N PHE A 76 -2.06 -18.22 -1.44
CA PHE A 76 -1.17 -17.48 -2.35
C PHE A 76 0.27 -17.52 -1.80
N GLU A 77 1.15 -18.28 -2.45
CA GLU A 77 2.54 -18.48 -2.00
C GLU A 77 3.34 -17.16 -1.93
N PHE A 78 2.99 -16.17 -2.76
CA PHE A 78 3.59 -14.83 -2.71
C PHE A 78 3.20 -14.08 -1.42
N SER A 79 1.94 -14.15 -1.03
CA SER A 79 1.37 -13.47 0.13
C SER A 79 1.78 -14.15 1.45
N LYS A 80 2.14 -15.45 1.40
CA LYS A 80 2.80 -16.15 2.52
C LYS A 80 4.25 -15.72 2.72
N LYS A 81 5.01 -15.48 1.63
CA LYS A 81 6.43 -15.06 1.71
C LYS A 81 6.60 -13.56 1.99
N THR A 82 5.63 -12.73 1.62
CA THR A 82 5.63 -11.28 1.87
C THR A 82 4.55 -10.84 2.88
N GLY A 83 4.04 -11.80 3.68
CA GLY A 83 3.02 -11.55 4.69
C GLY A 83 3.55 -10.61 5.79
N GLY A 84 2.76 -9.59 6.12
CA GLY A 84 3.15 -8.58 7.12
C GLY A 84 4.02 -7.43 6.60
N GLU A 85 4.52 -7.50 5.37
CA GLU A 85 5.15 -6.35 4.68
C GLU A 85 4.09 -5.37 4.15
N ALA A 86 4.46 -4.10 4.00
CA ALA A 86 3.60 -3.09 3.39
C ALA A 86 3.39 -3.40 1.89
N VAL A 87 2.14 -3.30 1.42
CA VAL A 87 1.79 -3.61 0.01
C VAL A 87 2.61 -2.76 -0.97
N ASP A 88 2.82 -1.48 -0.67
CA ASP A 88 3.65 -0.57 -1.48
C ASP A 88 5.07 -1.07 -1.70
N ASP A 89 5.73 -1.60 -0.66
CA ASP A 89 7.10 -2.10 -0.75
C ASP A 89 7.15 -3.37 -1.61
N VAL A 90 6.13 -4.23 -1.51
CA VAL A 90 6.00 -5.42 -2.35
C VAL A 90 5.80 -5.03 -3.82
N ILE A 91 4.92 -4.07 -4.10
CA ILE A 91 4.70 -3.54 -5.46
C ILE A 91 5.99 -2.91 -5.99
N LYS A 92 6.66 -2.06 -5.19
CA LYS A 92 7.91 -1.41 -5.60
C LYS A 92 9.01 -2.42 -5.89
N ARG A 93 9.19 -3.44 -5.04
CA ARG A 93 10.13 -4.55 -5.28
C ARG A 93 9.77 -5.31 -6.55
N ALA A 94 8.48 -5.61 -6.78
CA ALA A 94 8.03 -6.29 -7.99
C ALA A 94 8.33 -5.48 -9.27
N ILE A 95 8.07 -4.17 -9.25
CA ILE A 95 8.40 -3.26 -10.36
C ILE A 95 9.92 -3.23 -10.58
N LEU A 96 10.71 -2.99 -9.54
CA LEU A 96 12.18 -2.98 -9.63
C LEU A 96 12.74 -4.30 -10.14
N PHE A 97 12.19 -5.44 -9.72
CA PHE A 97 12.59 -6.76 -10.20
C PHE A 97 12.37 -6.89 -11.71
N LYS A 98 11.23 -6.40 -12.21
CA LYS A 98 10.89 -6.45 -13.63
C LYS A 98 11.76 -5.48 -14.45
N THR A 99 12.01 -4.27 -13.95
CA THR A 99 12.78 -3.24 -14.66
C THR A 99 14.29 -3.49 -14.62
N LYS A 100 14.85 -4.07 -13.55
CA LYS A 100 16.30 -4.33 -13.40
C LYS A 100 16.72 -5.74 -13.83
N GLY A 101 15.93 -6.42 -14.65
CA GLY A 101 16.33 -7.71 -15.23
C GLY A 101 16.42 -8.86 -14.21
N LYS A 102 15.45 -8.97 -13.29
CA LYS A 102 15.30 -10.06 -12.30
C LYS A 102 16.35 -10.09 -11.17
N LYS A 103 17.03 -8.98 -10.90
CA LYS A 103 17.92 -8.83 -9.74
C LYS A 103 17.40 -7.74 -8.79
N ILE A 104 17.09 -8.11 -7.55
CA ILE A 104 16.86 -7.15 -6.46
C ILE A 104 18.03 -7.26 -5.50
N TYR A 105 18.75 -6.16 -5.29
CA TYR A 105 19.72 -6.03 -4.21
C TYR A 105 18.99 -5.52 -2.98
N VAL A 106 18.74 -6.40 -2.01
CA VAL A 106 18.29 -6.00 -0.68
C VAL A 106 19.54 -5.88 0.17
N TYR A 107 19.81 -4.69 0.71
CA TYR A 107 20.79 -4.57 1.79
C TYR A 107 20.24 -5.38 2.96
N LYS A 108 20.90 -6.49 3.28
CA LYS A 108 20.70 -7.16 4.56
C LYS A 108 21.31 -6.20 5.56
N GLU A 109 20.49 -5.44 6.28
CA GLU A 109 20.99 -4.73 7.46
C GLU A 109 21.75 -5.77 8.28
N GLY A 110 23.06 -5.57 8.38
CA GLY A 110 23.88 -6.37 9.27
C GLY A 110 23.22 -6.31 10.62
N LYS A 111 23.04 -7.47 11.24
CA LYS A 111 23.09 -7.53 12.69
C LYS A 111 24.39 -6.84 13.08
N ASN A 112 24.30 -5.57 13.48
CA ASN A 112 25.26 -5.05 14.43
C ASN A 112 24.79 -5.64 15.75
N ASP A 113 25.30 -6.83 16.02
CA ASP A 113 25.33 -7.40 17.35
C ASP A 113 26.19 -6.46 18.21
N GLU A 114 25.54 -5.55 18.93
CA GLU A 114 26.04 -4.95 20.18
C GLU A 114 24.92 -5.01 21.22
#